data_AF-A0A355EX58-F1
#
_entry.id   AF-A0A355EX58-F1
#
_cell.length_a   1.000
_cell.length_b   1.000
_cell.length_c   1.000
_cell.angle_alpha   90.00
_cell.angle_beta   90.00
_cell.angle_gamma   90.00
#
_symmetry.space_group_name_H-M   'P 1'
#
loop_
_entity.id
_entity.type
_entity.pdbx_description
1 polymer ?
#
loop_
_entity_poly.entity_id
_entity_poly.type
_entity_poly.pdbx_seq_one_letter_code
_entity_poly.pdbx_strand_id
1 'polypeptide(L)'
;DRAVALAASRGWHLAVERERGGISFPNFLAKPGTLPVLDGLGPVGGGMHTRDEHVDLTSFRRRIVLLADLLAAASNLPPPFPV
;
A
#
# COMPACT_ATOMS: atom_id res chain seq x y z
N ASP A 1 -0.49 -6.33 -9.10
CA ASP A 1 0.61 -6.26 -10.11
C ASP A 1 1.24 -4.88 -10.21
N ARG A 2 0.51 -3.81 -10.57
CA ARG A 2 1.09 -2.46 -10.74
C ARG A 2 1.88 -1.94 -9.53
N ALA A 3 1.33 -2.06 -8.32
CA ALA A 3 2.02 -1.62 -7.10
C ALA A 3 3.31 -2.42 -6.82
N VAL A 4 3.32 -3.72 -7.14
CA VAL A 4 4.51 -4.57 -6.99
C VAL A 4 5.59 -4.17 -7.98
N ALA A 5 5.21 -3.88 -9.22
CA ALA A 5 6.15 -3.40 -10.25
C ALA A 5 6.79 -2.06 -9.88
N LEU A 6 6.01 -1.10 -9.36
CA LEU A 6 6.52 0.19 -8.89
C LEU A 6 7.46 0.04 -7.68
N ALA A 7 7.11 -0.83 -6.75
CA ALA A 7 7.99 -1.17 -5.64
C ALA A 7 9.33 -1.76 -6.13
N ALA A 8 9.29 -2.68 -7.09
CA ALA A 8 10.48 -3.28 -7.68
C ALA A 8 11.34 -2.25 -8.43
N SER A 9 10.74 -1.28 -9.14
CA SER A 9 11.49 -0.20 -9.79
C SER A 9 12.18 0.74 -8.79
N ARG A 10 11.73 0.77 -7.53
CA ARG A 10 12.37 1.47 -6.41
C ARG A 10 13.38 0.59 -5.65
N GLY A 11 13.66 -0.61 -6.15
CA GLY A 11 14.67 -1.51 -5.57
C GLY A 11 14.22 -2.28 -4.32
N TRP A 12 12.92 -2.39 -4.05
CA TRP A 12 12.44 -3.23 -2.95
C TRP A 12 11.31 -4.17 -3.36
N HIS A 13 11.24 -5.31 -2.67
CA HIS A 13 10.15 -6.25 -2.84
C HIS A 13 8.92 -5.81 -2.03
N LEU A 14 7.77 -5.74 -2.68
CA LEU A 14 6.47 -5.58 -2.01
C LEU A 14 5.82 -6.95 -1.85
N ALA A 15 5.84 -7.46 -0.61
CA ALA A 15 5.12 -8.68 -0.28
C ALA A 15 3.61 -8.48 -0.44
N VAL A 16 2.94 -9.46 -1.04
CA VAL A 16 1.48 -9.49 -1.20
C VAL A 16 0.93 -10.56 -0.28
N GLU A 17 0.27 -10.11 0.79
CA GLU A 17 -0.42 -11.00 1.73
C GLU A 17 -1.82 -11.32 1.20
N ARG A 18 -2.12 -12.61 1.01
CA ARG A 18 -3.43 -13.05 0.49
C ARG A 18 -4.43 -13.31 1.60
N GLU A 19 -3.97 -13.65 2.80
CA GLU A 19 -4.81 -13.96 3.96
C GLU A 19 -4.31 -13.24 5.21
N ARG A 20 -4.76 -12.00 5.39
CA ARG A 20 -4.30 -11.15 6.49
C ARG A 20 -4.97 -11.46 7.84
N GLY A 21 -6.01 -12.31 7.85
CA GLY A 21 -6.82 -12.65 9.04
C GLY A 21 -7.63 -11.52 9.67
N GLY A 22 -7.46 -10.27 9.21
CA GLY A 22 -8.18 -9.09 9.69
C GLY A 22 -9.25 -8.59 8.71
N ILE A 23 -10.25 -7.88 9.24
CA ILE A 23 -11.28 -7.21 8.44
C ILE A 23 -10.77 -5.82 8.05
N SER A 24 -10.34 -5.67 6.80
CA SER A 24 -10.16 -4.34 6.21
C SER A 24 -11.49 -3.93 5.58
N PHE A 25 -12.24 -3.06 6.25
CA PHE A 25 -13.49 -2.49 5.74
C PHE A 25 -13.39 -1.71 4.41
N PRO A 26 -12.29 -1.01 4.04
CA PRO A 26 -12.27 -0.18 2.83
C PRO A 26 -12.35 -0.94 1.50
N ASN A 27 -12.22 -2.28 1.49
CA ASN A 27 -12.46 -3.08 0.28
C ASN A 27 -13.94 -3.42 0.04
N PHE A 28 -14.83 -3.11 0.98
CA PHE A 28 -16.26 -3.37 0.87
C PHE A 28 -16.97 -2.18 0.20
N LEU A 29 -17.05 -2.21 -1.13
CA LEU A 29 -17.78 -1.21 -1.91
C LEU A 29 -19.28 -1.56 -1.98
N ALA A 30 -20.15 -0.55 -2.06
CA ALA A 30 -21.60 -0.74 -2.22
C ALA A 30 -21.98 -1.54 -3.49
N LYS A 31 -21.12 -1.49 -4.52
CA LYS A 31 -21.21 -2.32 -5.73
C LYS A 31 -19.87 -3.03 -5.93
N PRO A 32 -19.64 -4.20 -5.31
CA PRO A 32 -18.39 -4.94 -5.47
C PRO A 32 -18.10 -5.21 -6.96
N GLY A 33 -16.83 -5.09 -7.37
CA GLY A 33 -16.37 -5.39 -8.73
C GLY A 33 -16.50 -4.25 -9.76
N THR A 34 -17.12 -3.12 -9.43
CA THR A 34 -17.20 -1.98 -10.37
C THR A 34 -15.92 -1.15 -10.45
N LEU A 35 -15.09 -1.19 -9.40
CA LEU A 35 -13.83 -0.48 -9.32
C LEU A 35 -12.76 -1.42 -8.75
N PRO A 36 -11.53 -1.42 -9.30
CA PRO A 36 -10.42 -2.12 -8.67
C PRO A 36 -10.08 -1.42 -7.35
N VAL A 37 -10.04 -2.19 -6.26
CA VAL A 37 -9.61 -1.69 -4.95
C VAL A 37 -8.21 -2.19 -4.64
N LEU A 38 -7.33 -1.26 -4.31
CA LEU A 38 -6.04 -1.57 -3.70
C LEU A 38 -6.16 -1.35 -2.19
N ASP A 39 -6.23 -2.45 -1.46
CA ASP A 39 -6.35 -2.47 -0.01
C ASP A 39 -5.08 -3.00 0.67
N GLY A 40 -4.80 -2.53 1.89
CA GLY A 40 -3.63 -2.94 2.66
C GLY A 40 -2.31 -2.30 2.20
N LEU A 41 -2.35 -1.07 1.70
CA LEU A 41 -1.16 -0.25 1.41
C LEU A 41 -0.54 0.36 2.69
N GLY A 42 -1.05 0.03 3.87
CA GLY A 42 -0.50 0.48 5.14
C GLY A 42 0.96 0.02 5.38
N PRO A 43 1.67 0.68 6.31
CA PRO A 43 2.98 0.21 6.77
C PRO A 43 2.86 -1.16 7.44
N VAL A 44 4.01 -1.82 7.57
CA VAL A 44 4.13 -2.98 8.47
C VAL A 44 3.99 -2.47 9.91
N GLY A 45 3.27 -3.22 10.73
CA GLY A 45 3.01 -2.89 12.13
C GLY A 45 2.28 -4.02 12.83
N GLY A 46 1.94 -3.81 14.10
CA GLY A 46 1.29 -4.81 14.92
C GLY A 46 0.66 -4.21 16.18
N GLY A 47 -0.05 -5.05 16.94
CA GLY A 47 -0.67 -4.64 18.21
C GLY A 47 -1.85 -3.69 18.04
N MET A 48 -2.55 -3.71 16.89
CA MET A 48 -3.69 -2.83 16.61
C MET A 48 -4.66 -2.80 17.79
N HIS A 49 -5.03 -1.59 18.23
CA HIS A 49 -5.93 -1.34 19.36
C HIS A 49 -5.36 -1.73 20.74
N THR A 50 -4.03 -1.74 20.90
CA THR A 50 -3.37 -1.99 22.18
C THR A 50 -2.36 -0.89 22.49
N ARG A 51 -1.80 -0.89 23.71
CA ARG A 51 -0.72 0.06 24.08
C ARG A 51 0.60 -0.25 23.37
N ASP A 52 0.76 -1.46 22.87
CA ASP A 52 1.94 -1.93 22.16
C ASP A 52 1.80 -1.76 20.63
N GLU A 53 0.80 -0.98 20.19
CA GLU A 53 0.59 -0.64 18.80
C GLU A 53 1.81 0.10 18.23
N HIS A 54 2.31 -0.38 17.10
CA HIS A 54 3.50 0.20 16.48
C HIS A 54 3.48 0.05 14.97
N VAL A 55 4.30 0.86 14.31
CA VAL A 55 4.57 0.80 12.87
C VAL A 55 6.07 0.83 12.61
N ASP A 56 6.51 0.10 11.60
CA ASP A 56 7.88 0.18 11.10
C ASP A 56 8.05 1.42 10.22
N LEU A 57 8.87 2.37 10.67
CA LEU A 57 9.08 3.64 9.98
C LEU A 57 9.72 3.48 8.59
N THR A 58 10.54 2.46 8.39
CA THR A 58 11.14 2.19 7.08
C THR A 58 10.05 1.79 6.09
N SER A 59 9.20 0.83 6.45
CA SER A 59 8.05 0.42 5.65
C SER A 59 7.11 1.59 5.40
N PHE A 60 6.90 2.47 6.39
CA PHE A 60 6.00 3.60 6.26
C PHE A 60 6.48 4.59 5.20
N ARG A 61 7.77 4.96 5.21
CA ARG A 61 8.36 5.79 4.14
C ARG A 61 8.21 5.14 2.76
N ARG A 62 8.45 3.83 2.66
CA ARG A 62 8.25 3.08 1.40
C ARG A 62 6.80 3.15 0.91
N ARG A 63 5.82 3.09 1.82
CA ARG A 63 4.39 3.21 1.47
C ARG A 63 4.01 4.61 0.99
N ILE A 64 4.59 5.65 1.58
CA ILE A 64 4.39 7.03 1.12
C ILE A 64 4.87 7.18 -0.33
N VAL A 65 6.10 6.72 -0.62
CA VAL A 65 6.67 6.76 -1.99
C VAL A 65 5.80 5.96 -2.96
N LEU A 66 5.40 4.74 -2.59
CA LEU A 66 4.58 3.89 -3.44
C LEU A 66 3.19 4.49 -3.73
N LEU A 67 2.54 5.10 -2.74
CA LEU A 67 1.26 5.79 -2.95
C LEU A 67 1.42 6.96 -3.92
N ALA A 68 2.48 7.75 -3.75
CA ALA A 68 2.77 8.88 -4.62
C ALA A 68 3.04 8.43 -6.07
N ASP A 69 3.81 7.35 -6.26
CA ASP A 69 4.07 6.76 -7.57
C ASP A 69 2.79 6.23 -8.22
N LEU A 70 1.90 5.60 -7.46
CA LEU A 70 0.61 5.11 -7.97
C LEU A 70 -0.29 6.25 -8.45
N LEU A 71 -0.36 7.35 -7.68
CA LEU A 71 -1.11 8.55 -8.06
C LEU A 71 -0.52 9.20 -9.31
N ALA A 72 0.79 9.40 -9.34
CA ALA A 72 1.48 9.98 -10.49
C ALA A 72 1.23 9.14 -11.76
N ALA A 73 1.37 7.82 -11.65
CA ALA A 73 1.17 6.91 -12.78
C ALA A 73 -0.31 6.81 -13.21
N ALA A 74 -1.28 7.06 -12.31
CA ALA A 74 -2.70 7.16 -12.68
C ALA A 74 -3.02 8.48 -13.41
N SER A 75 -2.26 9.54 -13.12
CA SER A 75 -2.44 10.88 -13.70
C SER A 75 -1.47 11.20 -14.85
N ASN A 76 -0.64 10.24 -15.30
CA ASN A 76 0.45 10.42 -16.28
C ASN A 76 1.47 11.51 -15.89
N LEU A 77 1.65 11.76 -14.59
CA LEU A 77 2.65 12.68 -14.05
C LEU A 77 3.96 11.93 -13.76
N PRO A 78 5.11 12.62 -13.78
CA PRO A 78 6.36 12.04 -13.30
C PRO A 78 6.30 11.76 -11.79
N PRO A 79 7.06 10.78 -11.28
CA PRO A 79 7.10 10.48 -9.86
C PRO A 79 7.61 11.70 -9.06
N PRO A 80 6.98 12.03 -7.92
CA PRO A 80 7.30 13.24 -7.17
C PRO A 80 8.59 13.12 -6.33
N PHE A 81 9.14 11.91 -6.18
CA PHE A 81 10.38 11.65 -5.46
C PHE A 81 11.40 10.95 -6.36
N PRO A 82 12.69 11.35 -6.30
CA PRO A 82 13.76 10.69 -7.06
C PRO A 82 13.94 9.24 -6.61
N VAL A 83 14.49 8.43 -7.51
CA VAL A 83 14.86 7.01 -7.27
C VAL A 83 16.09 6.91 -6.39
#